data_AF-A0A357YIG3-F1
#
_entry.id   AF-A0A357YIG3-F1
#
_cell.length_a   1.000
_cell.length_b   1.000
_cell.length_c   1.000
_cell.angle_alpha   90.00
_cell.angle_beta   90.00
_cell.angle_gamma   90.00
#
_symmetry.space_group_name_H-M   'P 1'
#
loop_
_entity.id
_entity.type
_entity.pdbx_description
1 polymer ?
#
loop_
_entity_poly.entity_id
_entity_poly.type
_entity_poly.pdbx_seq_one_letter_code
_entity_poly.pdbx_strand_id
1 'polypeptide(L)'
;MTLHEAIEKLLRRTGLPMTTLQIAQELNNNGWYQKRDKSPIHESQIRIRAYNYSKIFHLHRSIVSLKKQSSNEAIGKVTILSDNTNKRQKCTLLQKTNQCITRI
;
A
#
# COMPACT_ATOMS: atom_id res chain seq x y z
N MET A 1 14.46 15.52 2.28
CA MET A 1 13.71 14.40 1.69
C MET A 1 13.61 14.60 0.20
N THR A 2 13.93 13.58 -0.58
CA THR A 2 13.71 13.56 -2.04
C THR A 2 12.32 13.00 -2.38
N LEU A 3 11.86 13.16 -3.62
CA LEU A 3 10.52 12.68 -4.02
C LEU A 3 10.37 11.16 -3.89
N HIS A 4 11.42 10.39 -4.19
CA HIS A 4 11.32 8.92 -4.10
C HIS A 4 11.32 8.43 -2.65
N GLU A 5 12.07 9.06 -1.75
CA GLU A 5 11.98 8.80 -0.30
C GLU A 5 10.57 9.08 0.23
N ALA A 6 9.93 10.15 -0.24
CA ALA A 6 8.56 10.49 0.15
C ALA A 6 7.55 9.40 -0.28
N ILE A 7 7.68 8.93 -1.53
CA ILE A 7 6.86 7.82 -2.07
C ILE A 7 7.10 6.55 -1.26
N GLU A 8 8.35 6.22 -0.97
CA GLU A 8 8.70 5.04 -0.16
C GLU A 8 8.09 5.12 1.24
N LYS A 9 8.24 6.26 1.91
CA LYS A 9 7.67 6.50 3.24
C LYS A 9 6.14 6.32 3.23
N LEU A 10 5.47 6.80 2.19
CA LEU A 10 4.02 6.66 2.03
C LEU A 10 3.60 5.20 1.89
N LEU A 11 4.23 4.49 0.95
CA LEU A 11 3.92 3.08 0.70
C LEU A 11 4.28 2.18 1.90
N ARG A 12 5.32 2.51 2.67
CA ARG A 12 5.64 1.82 3.92
C ARG A 12 4.59 2.06 5.01
N ARG A 13 4.06 3.30 5.11
CA ARG A 13 3.04 3.65 6.10
C ARG A 13 1.69 3.02 5.78
N THR A 14 1.28 3.02 4.51
CA THR A 14 0.00 2.43 4.09
C THR A 14 0.07 0.92 4.00
N GLY A 15 1.24 0.35 3.68
CA GLY A 15 1.42 -1.09 3.48
C GLY A 15 0.71 -1.63 2.25
N LEU A 16 0.16 -0.74 1.40
CA LEU A 16 -0.68 -1.10 0.26
C LEU A 16 -0.16 -0.48 -1.03
N PRO A 17 -0.34 -1.17 -2.17
CA PRO A 17 -0.09 -0.59 -3.47
C PRO A 17 -1.09 0.55 -3.74
N MET A 18 -0.61 1.65 -4.32
CA MET A 18 -1.45 2.84 -4.58
C MET A 18 -1.27 3.33 -6.02
N THR A 19 -2.27 4.04 -6.54
CA THR A 19 -2.15 4.65 -7.87
C THR A 19 -1.24 5.88 -7.81
N THR A 20 -0.59 6.20 -8.93
CA THR A 20 0.24 7.41 -9.06
C THR A 20 -0.52 8.69 -8.75
N LEU A 21 -1.81 8.74 -9.08
CA LEU A 21 -2.70 9.86 -8.77
C LEU A 21 -2.91 9.99 -7.25
N GLN A 22 -3.29 8.89 -6.59
CA GLN A 22 -3.50 8.87 -5.15
C GLN A 22 -2.23 9.23 -4.38
N ILE A 23 -1.07 8.70 -4.82
CA ILE A 23 0.22 9.04 -4.24
C ILE A 23 0.49 10.55 -4.35
N ALA A 24 0.27 11.15 -5.52
CA ALA A 24 0.46 12.59 -5.70
C ALA A 24 -0.46 13.41 -4.81
N GLN A 25 -1.74 13.05 -4.72
CA GLN A 25 -2.72 13.71 -3.86
C GLN A 25 -2.33 13.61 -2.39
N GLU A 26 -2.02 12.41 -1.91
CA GLU A 26 -1.59 12.18 -0.52
C GLU A 26 -0.32 12.99 -0.19
N LEU A 27 0.70 12.95 -1.06
CA LEU A 27 1.95 13.70 -0.83
C LEU A 27 1.75 15.22 -0.83
N ASN A 28 0.87 15.75 -1.68
CA ASN A 28 0.53 17.17 -1.68
C ASN A 28 -0.28 17.56 -0.43
N ASN A 29 -1.18 16.69 0.03
CA ASN A 29 -2.03 16.93 1.20
C ASN A 29 -1.23 16.88 2.52
N ASN A 30 -0.32 15.91 2.64
CA ASN A 30 0.46 15.71 3.85
C ASN A 30 1.72 16.59 3.93
N GLY A 31 2.08 17.25 2.83
CA GLY A 31 3.23 18.16 2.75
C GLY A 31 4.59 17.50 2.97
N TRP A 32 4.70 16.17 2.81
CA TRP A 32 5.95 15.46 3.07
C TRP A 32 7.04 15.87 2.08
N TYR A 33 6.70 16.13 0.83
CA TYR A 33 7.66 16.65 -0.14
C TYR A 33 7.14 17.96 -0.73
N GLN A 34 7.99 18.98 -0.74
CA GLN A 34 7.70 20.24 -1.40
C GLN A 34 8.78 20.53 -2.44
N LYS A 35 8.35 20.84 -3.67
CA LYS A 35 9.26 21.33 -4.70
C LYS A 35 9.84 22.69 -4.30
N ARG A 36 11.02 23.04 -4.84
CA ARG A 36 11.62 24.37 -4.64
C ARG A 36 10.69 25.50 -5.09
N ASP A 37 9.98 25.29 -6.19
CA ASP A 37 9.00 26.24 -6.76
C ASP A 37 7.63 26.20 -6.05
N LYS A 38 7.46 25.37 -5.01
CA LYS A 38 6.21 25.13 -4.26
C LYS A 38 5.00 24.67 -5.10
N SER A 39 5.20 24.34 -6.37
CA SER A 39 4.12 23.81 -7.19
C SER A 39 3.77 22.38 -6.76
N PRO A 40 2.53 21.93 -7.01
CA PRO A 40 2.09 20.60 -6.63
C PRO A 40 2.84 19.50 -7.39
N ILE A 41 3.00 18.36 -6.73
CA ILE A 41 3.53 17.15 -7.33
C ILE A 41 2.47 16.56 -8.26
N HIS A 42 2.86 16.20 -9.47
CA HIS A 42 1.96 15.59 -10.45
C HIS A 42 2.17 14.08 -10.56
N GLU A 43 1.12 13.34 -10.91
CA GLU A 43 1.15 11.86 -11.06
C GLU A 43 2.20 11.37 -12.05
N SER A 44 2.45 12.12 -13.13
CA SER A 44 3.46 11.80 -14.14
C SER A 44 4.88 11.80 -13.55
N GLN A 45 5.14 12.67 -12.58
CA GLN A 45 6.42 12.73 -11.88
C GLN A 45 6.60 11.49 -10.99
N ILE A 46 5.54 11.06 -10.29
CA ILE A 46 5.54 9.82 -9.52
C ILE A 46 5.84 8.63 -10.43
N ARG A 47 5.15 8.54 -11.58
CA ARG A 47 5.36 7.48 -12.57
C ARG A 47 6.81 7.42 -13.05
N ILE A 48 7.39 8.55 -13.43
CA ILE A 48 8.79 8.63 -13.89
C ILE A 48 9.75 8.19 -12.78
N ARG A 49 9.51 8.63 -11.53
CA ARG A 49 10.34 8.21 -10.39
C ARG A 49 10.20 6.71 -10.13
N ALA A 50 9.01 6.15 -10.10
CA ALA A 50 8.78 4.73 -9.90
C ALA A 50 9.45 3.88 -10.98
N TYR A 51 9.41 4.34 -12.25
CA TYR A 51 10.09 3.69 -13.37
C TYR A 51 11.62 3.70 -13.22
N ASN A 52 12.20 4.88 -12.92
CA ASN A 52 13.66 5.03 -12.77
C ASN A 52 14.21 4.28 -11.54
N TYR A 53 13.41 4.14 -10.49
CA TYR A 53 13.77 3.46 -9.24
C TYR A 53 13.20 2.03 -9.19
N SER A 54 13.31 1.30 -10.30
CA SER A 54 12.80 -0.07 -10.44
C SER A 54 13.43 -1.08 -9.47
N LYS A 55 14.55 -0.75 -8.81
CA LYS A 55 15.14 -1.58 -7.74
C LYS A 55 14.32 -1.54 -6.44
N ILE A 56 13.59 -0.45 -6.21
CA ILE A 56 12.83 -0.20 -4.97
C ILE A 56 11.32 -0.36 -5.23
N PHE A 57 10.86 0.07 -6.40
CA PHE A 57 9.44 0.05 -6.75
C PHE A 57 9.12 -0.98 -7.83
N HIS A 58 7.92 -1.54 -7.73
CA HIS A 58 7.23 -2.17 -8.84
C HIS A 58 6.18 -1.20 -9.38
N LEU A 59 6.24 -0.94 -10.69
CA LEU A 59 5.24 -0.16 -11.41
C LEU A 59 4.46 -1.10 -12.33
N HIS A 60 3.16 -1.22 -12.09
CA HIS A 60 2.25 -1.94 -12.98
C HIS A 60 1.17 -0.98 -13.48
N ARG A 61 1.24 -0.60 -14.76
CA ARG A 61 0.40 0.44 -15.39
C ARG A 61 0.55 1.79 -14.67
N SER A 62 -0.35 2.08 -13.73
CA SER A 62 -0.41 3.31 -12.91
C SER A 62 -0.36 3.00 -11.40
N ILE A 63 -0.15 1.74 -11.03
CA ILE A 63 -0.08 1.29 -9.64
C ILE A 63 1.39 1.11 -9.24
N VAL A 64 1.76 1.68 -8.09
CA VAL A 64 3.10 1.60 -7.51
C VAL A 64 3.04 0.78 -6.23
N SER A 65 3.95 -0.18 -6.10
CA SER A 65 4.15 -0.96 -4.89
C SER A 65 5.63 -1.07 -4.53
N LEU A 66 5.93 -1.36 -3.26
CA LEU A 66 7.29 -1.60 -2.81
C LEU A 66 7.75 -3.01 -3.16
N LYS A 67 9.00 -3.14 -3.61
CA LYS A 67 9.67 -4.43 -3.71
C LYS A 67 9.89 -4.99 -2.31
N LYS A 68 9.50 -6.24 -2.10
CA LYS A 68 9.93 -6.99 -0.92
C LYS A 68 11.44 -7.11 -1.03
N GLN A 69 12.18 -6.45 -0.15
CA GLN A 69 13.60 -6.73 -0.03
C GLN A 69 13.68 -8.16 0.51
N SER A 70 13.97 -9.11 -0.38
CA SER A 70 14.41 -10.43 0.03
C SER A 70 15.72 -10.21 0.75
N SER A 71 15.65 -10.15 2.08
CA SER A 71 16.82 -10.30 2.93
C SER A 71 17.40 -11.68 2.60
N ASN A 72 18.36 -11.71 1.67
CA ASN A 72 19.24 -12.85 1.46
C ASN A 72 20.21 -12.92 2.64
N GLU A 73 19.68 -13.09 3.85
CA GLU A 73 20.40 -13.17 5.12
C GLU A 73 19.49 -13.87 6.15
N ALA A 74 19.21 -15.15 5.88
CA ALA A 74 18.92 -16.17 6.89
C ALA A 74 19.11 -17.57 6.26
N ILE A 75 20.30 -17.83 5.68
CA ILE A 75 20.79 -19.20 5.57
C ILE A 75 21.29 -19.56 6.97
N GLY A 76 20.44 -20.18 7.78
CA GLY A 76 20.81 -20.53 9.16
C GLY A 76 19.66 -21.03 10.03
N LYS A 77 19.10 -22.19 9.67
CA LYS A 77 18.31 -23.11 10.53
C LYS A 77 17.13 -22.49 11.32
N VAL A 78 15.92 -22.62 10.80
CA VAL A 78 14.76 -22.90 11.66
C VAL A 78 14.04 -24.12 11.13
N THR A 79 14.05 -25.13 12.00
CA THR A 79 13.48 -26.47 11.90
C THR A 79 12.05 -26.47 11.36
N ILE A 80 11.81 -27.40 10.43
CA ILE A 80 10.48 -27.82 10.01
C ILE A 80 9.70 -28.28 11.25
N LEU A 81 8.69 -27.50 11.65
CA LEU A 81 7.51 -28.09 12.27
C LEU A 81 6.40 -27.99 11.24
N SER A 82 6.22 -29.12 10.56
CA SER A 82 5.00 -29.48 9.88
C SER A 82 3.87 -29.41 10.90
N ASP A 83 2.83 -28.63 10.64
CA ASP A 83 1.47 -29.08 10.97
C ASP A 83 0.51 -28.69 9.86
N ASN A 84 0.02 -29.77 9.27
CA ASN A 84 -0.92 -29.85 8.18
C ASN A 84 -2.34 -29.56 8.68
N THR A 85 -3.24 -29.27 7.72
CA THR A 85 -4.70 -29.44 7.79
C THR A 85 -5.59 -28.26 8.26
N ASN A 86 -6.19 -27.61 7.26
CA ASN A 86 -7.64 -27.56 7.00
C ASN A 86 -8.57 -26.97 8.08
N LYS A 87 -9.17 -25.81 7.78
CA LYS A 87 -10.63 -25.67 7.80
C LYS A 87 -11.14 -24.49 6.98
N ARG A 88 -11.72 -24.81 5.82
CA ARG A 88 -12.89 -24.09 5.31
C ARG A 88 -13.97 -24.15 6.38
N GLN A 89 -14.43 -23.02 6.91
CA GLN A 89 -15.83 -22.86 7.32
C GLN A 89 -16.35 -21.48 6.91
N LYS A 90 -17.06 -21.52 5.78
CA LYS A 90 -18.19 -20.66 5.43
C LYS A 90 -19.17 -20.62 6.61
N CYS A 91 -19.55 -19.44 7.09
CA CYS A 91 -20.81 -19.28 7.83
C CYS A 91 -21.49 -17.96 7.45
N THR A 92 -22.74 -18.14 7.09
CA THR A 92 -23.68 -17.23 6.46
C THR A 92 -24.55 -16.55 7.51
N LEU A 93 -25.04 -15.35 7.16
CA LEU A 93 -26.32 -14.74 7.55
C LEU A 93 -26.55 -14.38 9.03
N LEU A 94 -26.83 -13.09 9.28
CA LEU A 94 -27.91 -12.67 10.16
C LEU A 94 -28.41 -11.28 9.72
N GLN A 95 -29.35 -11.30 8.77
CA GLN A 95 -30.37 -10.27 8.70
C GLN A 95 -31.24 -10.45 9.95
N LYS A 96 -31.18 -9.49 10.88
CA LYS A 96 -32.19 -9.33 11.92
C LYS A 96 -32.87 -7.99 11.70
N THR A 97 -34.00 -8.09 11.03
CA THR A 97 -35.12 -7.16 11.11
C THR A 97 -35.42 -6.84 12.57
N ASN A 98 -35.41 -5.57 12.95
CA ASN A 98 -36.18 -5.10 14.09
C ASN A 98 -37.16 -4.03 13.60
N GLN A 99 -38.35 -4.54 13.35
CA GLN A 99 -39.63 -3.87 13.24
C GLN A 99 -39.91 -3.18 14.58
N CYS A 100 -39.89 -1.84 14.62
CA CYS A 100 -40.48 -1.08 15.73
C CYS A 100 -41.75 -0.39 15.20
N ILE A 101 -42.89 -1.04 15.44
CA ILE A 101 -44.23 -0.44 15.30
C ILE A 101 -44.84 -0.41 16.69
N THR A 102 -45.09 0.80 17.22
CA THR A 102 -46.25 1.16 18.07
C THR A 102 -46.25 2.70 18.15
N ARG A 103 -47.15 3.44 17.48
CA ARG A 103 -48.57 3.70 17.78
C ARG A 103 -48.80 4.31 19.17
N ILE A 104 -49.03 5.63 19.19
CA ILE A 104 -50.14 6.30 19.90
C ILE A 104 -50.70 7.33 18.92
#